data_AF-A0A2V7DJI5-F1
#
_entry.id   AF-A0A2V7DJI5-F1
#
_cell.length_a   1.000
_cell.length_b   1.000
_cell.length_c   1.000
_cell.angle_alpha   90.00
_cell.angle_beta   90.00
_cell.angle_gamma   90.00
#
_symmetry.space_group_name_H-M   'P 1'
#
loop_
_entity.id
_entity.type
_entity.pdbx_description
1 polymer ?
#
loop_
_entity_poly.entity_id
_entity_poly.type
_entity_poly.pdbx_seq_one_letter_code
_entity_poly.pdbx_strand_id
1 'polypeptide(L)'
;MDAGRAALRLGGEAAQVADLVALAEVVAVERHGTTVCYADAARRRRLLELDRHGTLLLALRWHDTTLAEGRVRLSDGTWLRVEPQAETGEPWGRSDRLWHARTVADRGDALTHFEALDWAAVDRIPTLAEPARLPAGAGTAVLNVIASLARDQGRDALRYGGPYPTEQLFTTLLDSFHYDTTRDDPLAAFSRGELAWRPAPHERVFTPEGACVYLRERVEKVVWRSRVYQRPNAQGIGRHAAYRVRDTGGRVVCSLWALGTAIEDTLELDEDGHVVKILEPPAQPAEHRALPPEVADAIGAIVAVTSAPALGPILRAAACRLTLTWAPLHGELASIRGDAVRLSNR
;
A
#
# COMPACT_ATOMS: atom_id res chain seq x y z
N MET A 1 36.55 4.71 -11.68
CA MET A 1 35.98 4.64 -13.03
C MET A 1 34.59 5.25 -12.96
N ASP A 2 34.45 6.46 -13.50
CA ASP A 2 33.20 7.24 -13.55
C ASP A 2 32.13 6.50 -14.35
N ALA A 3 31.21 5.85 -13.64
CA ALA A 3 30.02 5.28 -14.23
C ALA A 3 28.86 6.27 -14.10
N GLY A 4 28.57 6.97 -15.20
CA GLY A 4 27.20 7.23 -15.62
C GLY A 4 26.45 8.37 -14.95
N ARG A 5 26.75 9.62 -15.35
CA ARG A 5 25.67 10.60 -15.60
C ARG A 5 24.91 10.17 -16.86
N ALA A 6 24.19 9.04 -16.79
CA ALA A 6 23.13 8.80 -17.76
C ALA A 6 22.10 9.91 -17.51
N ALA A 7 21.81 10.73 -18.52
CA ALA A 7 20.79 11.76 -18.40
C ALA A 7 19.49 11.08 -17.95
N LEU A 8 19.09 11.35 -16.70
CA LEU A 8 17.84 10.84 -16.13
C LEU A 8 16.72 11.20 -17.11
N ARG A 9 16.07 10.19 -17.69
CA ARG A 9 14.94 10.41 -18.60
C ARG A 9 13.76 10.84 -17.75
N LEU A 10 13.63 12.14 -17.70
CA LEU A 10 12.72 12.87 -16.86
C LEU A 10 11.49 13.22 -17.70
N GLY A 11 10.35 12.58 -17.43
CA GLY A 11 9.06 12.86 -18.08
C GLY A 11 8.46 14.22 -17.68
N GLY A 12 7.23 14.54 -18.08
CA GLY A 12 6.61 15.87 -17.88
C GLY A 12 6.53 16.39 -16.44
N GLU A 13 6.54 15.51 -15.43
CA GLU A 13 6.59 15.87 -13.99
C GLU A 13 7.98 16.39 -13.56
N ALA A 14 9.01 16.18 -14.38
CA ALA A 14 10.39 16.43 -14.01
C ALA A 14 10.79 17.91 -13.90
N ALA A 15 10.07 18.81 -14.58
CA ALA A 15 10.30 20.24 -14.38
C ALA A 15 10.08 20.66 -12.92
N GLN A 16 9.21 19.94 -12.20
CA GLN A 16 8.83 20.24 -10.82
C GLN A 16 9.78 19.62 -9.79
N VAL A 17 10.73 18.79 -10.21
CA VAL A 17 11.78 18.20 -9.37
C VAL A 17 13.19 18.36 -9.97
N ALA A 18 13.32 19.25 -10.97
CA ALA A 18 14.59 19.50 -11.65
C ALA A 18 15.64 20.07 -10.68
N ASP A 19 15.19 20.84 -9.69
CA ASP A 19 15.99 21.31 -8.56
C ASP A 19 16.65 20.13 -7.82
N LEU A 20 15.88 19.08 -7.51
CA LEU A 20 16.38 17.90 -6.81
C LEU A 20 17.36 17.09 -7.65
N VAL A 21 17.11 16.99 -8.96
CA VAL A 21 18.02 16.28 -9.87
C VAL A 21 19.36 17.02 -9.98
N ALA A 22 19.34 18.35 -10.02
CA ALA A 22 20.56 19.15 -10.06
C ALA A 22 21.41 19.01 -8.77
N LEU A 23 20.76 18.73 -7.64
CA LEU A 23 21.41 18.48 -6.35
C LEU A 23 21.89 17.03 -6.17
N ALA A 24 21.61 16.13 -7.11
CA ALA A 24 22.03 14.74 -7.01
C ALA A 24 23.55 14.58 -7.24
N GLU A 25 24.25 14.16 -6.20
CA GLU A 25 25.68 13.82 -6.27
C GLU A 25 25.92 12.33 -6.51
N VAL A 26 25.04 11.48 -5.96
CA VAL A 26 25.14 10.03 -6.08
C VAL A 26 23.85 9.47 -6.64
N VAL A 27 23.98 8.56 -7.60
CA VAL A 27 22.88 7.81 -8.18
C VAL A 27 23.14 6.34 -7.94
N ALA A 28 22.17 5.66 -7.32
CA ALA A 28 22.17 4.21 -7.16
C ALA A 28 20.99 3.60 -7.93
N VAL A 29 21.18 2.41 -8.46
CA VAL A 29 20.12 1.62 -9.09
C VAL A 29 19.88 0.40 -8.21
N GLU A 30 18.65 0.25 -7.74
CA GLU A 30 18.20 -0.89 -6.96
C GLU A 30 17.99 -2.11 -7.88
N ARG A 31 17.74 -3.28 -7.28
CA ARG A 31 17.71 -4.58 -7.98
C ARG A 31 16.79 -4.61 -9.19
N HIS A 32 15.60 -4.02 -9.09
CA HIS A 32 14.56 -4.03 -10.12
C HIS A 32 14.58 -2.77 -11.00
N GLY A 33 15.64 -1.97 -10.90
CA GLY A 33 15.89 -0.82 -11.75
C GLY A 33 15.37 0.51 -11.19
N THR A 34 14.88 0.55 -9.95
CA THR A 34 14.56 1.83 -9.29
C THR A 34 15.82 2.66 -9.16
N THR A 35 15.80 3.87 -9.70
CA THR A 35 16.89 4.81 -9.59
C THR A 35 16.67 5.71 -8.38
N VAL A 36 17.64 5.75 -7.47
CA VAL A 36 17.62 6.60 -6.28
C VAL A 36 18.72 7.63 -6.37
N CYS A 37 18.37 8.91 -6.22
CA CYS A 37 19.34 9.99 -6.18
C CYS A 37 19.54 10.50 -4.75
N TYR A 38 20.80 10.78 -4.40
CA TYR A 38 21.20 11.27 -3.09
C TYR A 38 21.96 12.59 -3.22
N ALA A 39 21.79 13.46 -2.21
CA ALA A 39 22.47 14.75 -2.14
C ALA A 39 23.96 14.61 -1.82
N ASP A 40 24.35 13.59 -1.05
CA ASP A 40 25.75 13.32 -0.72
C ASP A 40 25.96 11.82 -0.44
N ALA A 41 27.16 11.33 -0.75
CA ALA A 41 27.52 9.91 -0.61
C ALA A 41 27.59 9.44 0.85
N ALA A 42 28.03 10.32 1.75
CA ALA A 42 28.40 9.96 3.12
C ALA A 42 27.18 9.71 4.01
N ARG A 43 26.15 10.56 3.88
CA ARG A 43 24.90 10.49 4.65
C ARG A 43 23.80 9.75 3.91
N ARG A 44 23.99 9.45 2.62
CA ARG A 44 22.96 8.88 1.73
C ARG A 44 21.61 9.59 1.90
N ARG A 45 21.64 10.92 1.88
CA ARG A 45 20.44 11.75 2.01
C ARG A 45 19.63 11.68 0.72
N ARG A 46 18.58 10.87 0.73
CA ARG A 46 17.73 10.59 -0.44
C ARG A 46 16.99 11.86 -0.90
N LEU A 47 17.06 12.16 -2.19
CA LEU A 47 16.41 13.32 -2.81
C LEU A 47 15.19 12.92 -3.63
N LEU A 48 15.30 11.88 -4.46
CA LEU A 48 14.20 11.40 -5.28
C LEU A 48 14.37 9.93 -5.67
N GLU A 49 13.26 9.32 -6.07
CA GLU A 49 13.21 7.97 -6.63
C GLU A 49 12.42 7.97 -7.94
N LEU A 50 12.95 7.24 -8.92
CA LEU A 50 12.29 6.97 -10.20
C LEU A 50 12.21 5.46 -10.39
N ASP A 51 11.09 4.95 -10.88
CA ASP A 51 11.08 3.55 -11.34
C ASP A 51 11.95 3.37 -12.60
N ARG A 52 12.12 2.11 -13.03
CA ARG A 52 12.90 1.77 -14.24
C ARG A 52 12.37 2.37 -15.54
N HIS A 53 11.15 2.89 -15.55
CA HIS A 53 10.54 3.58 -16.71
C HIS A 53 10.66 5.10 -16.59
N GLY A 54 11.27 5.62 -15.53
CA GLY A 54 11.42 7.06 -15.27
C GLY A 54 10.20 7.71 -14.60
N THR A 55 9.26 6.92 -14.07
CA THR A 55 8.12 7.44 -13.29
C THR A 55 8.60 7.92 -11.94
N LEU A 56 8.34 9.18 -11.58
CA LEU A 56 8.67 9.72 -10.26
C LEU A 56 7.84 9.03 -9.17
N LEU A 57 8.52 8.46 -8.17
CA LEU A 57 7.91 7.72 -7.07
C LEU A 57 7.98 8.49 -5.74
N LEU A 58 9.09 9.20 -5.53
CA LEU A 58 9.39 9.93 -4.30
C LEU A 58 10.17 11.20 -4.63
N ALA A 59 9.88 12.28 -3.92
CA ALA A 59 10.69 13.49 -3.88
C ALA A 59 10.78 14.02 -2.45
N LEU A 60 12.00 14.26 -1.96
CA LEU A 60 12.30 14.74 -0.61
C LEU A 60 13.12 16.03 -0.73
N ARG A 61 12.53 17.14 -0.26
CA ARG A 61 13.20 18.44 -0.17
C ARG A 61 13.76 18.64 1.22
N TRP A 62 15.05 18.87 1.29
CA TRP A 62 15.77 19.11 2.53
C TRP A 62 16.14 20.58 2.65
N HIS A 63 16.01 21.12 3.86
CA HIS A 63 16.65 22.36 4.26
C HIS A 63 17.77 22.01 5.24
N ASP A 64 19.02 22.13 4.79
CA ASP A 64 20.18 21.58 5.46
C ASP A 64 19.95 20.10 5.83
N THR A 65 19.94 19.75 7.12
CA THR A 65 19.73 18.39 7.61
C THR A 65 18.27 18.08 7.93
N THR A 66 17.35 19.02 7.78
CA THR A 66 15.94 18.85 8.12
C THR A 66 15.10 18.61 6.88
N LEU A 67 14.16 17.67 6.93
CA LEU A 67 13.21 17.51 5.84
C LEU A 67 12.24 18.71 5.86
N ALA A 68 12.16 19.43 4.76
CA ALA A 68 11.23 20.53 4.58
C ALA A 68 9.91 20.05 3.97
N GLU A 69 9.97 19.09 3.04
CA GLU A 69 8.77 18.51 2.42
C GLU A 69 9.08 17.12 1.84
N GLY A 70 8.14 16.18 1.98
CA GLY A 70 8.16 14.90 1.29
C GLY A 70 6.97 14.73 0.36
N ARG A 71 7.16 14.08 -0.79
CA ARG A 71 6.12 13.72 -1.76
C ARG A 71 6.28 12.27 -2.16
N VAL A 72 5.24 11.46 -1.97
CA VAL A 72 5.25 10.06 -2.39
C VAL A 72 4.05 9.76 -3.28
N ARG A 73 4.31 9.13 -4.43
CA ARG A 73 3.26 8.72 -5.37
C ARG A 73 2.48 7.54 -4.81
N LEU A 74 1.17 7.55 -4.98
CA LEU A 74 0.26 6.46 -4.64
C LEU A 74 0.01 5.57 -5.88
N SER A 75 -0.47 4.35 -5.66
CA SER A 75 -0.71 3.37 -6.74
C SER A 75 -1.80 3.78 -7.73
N ASP A 76 -2.67 4.71 -7.35
CA ASP A 76 -3.67 5.31 -8.24
C ASP A 76 -3.12 6.48 -9.07
N GLY A 77 -1.82 6.80 -8.92
CA GLY A 77 -1.14 7.89 -9.61
C GLY A 77 -1.24 9.24 -8.91
N THR A 78 -2.05 9.36 -7.85
CA THR A 78 -2.10 10.57 -7.01
C THR A 78 -0.92 10.64 -6.06
N TRP A 79 -0.85 11.69 -5.24
CA TRP A 79 0.31 12.00 -4.39
C TRP A 79 -0.10 12.18 -2.95
N LEU A 80 0.80 11.77 -2.06
CA LEU A 80 0.75 12.10 -0.66
C LEU A 80 1.89 13.06 -0.34
N ARG A 81 1.56 14.20 0.28
CA ARG A 81 2.53 15.16 0.79
C ARG A 81 2.71 14.97 2.28
N VAL A 82 3.95 14.95 2.71
CA VAL A 82 4.36 15.01 4.11
C VAL A 82 4.87 16.42 4.38
N GLU A 83 4.25 17.10 5.33
CA GLU A 83 4.71 18.37 5.88
C GLU A 83 5.26 18.13 7.28
N PRO A 84 6.61 18.09 7.43
CA PRO A 84 7.23 17.78 8.72
C PRO A 84 6.96 18.87 9.74
N GLN A 85 6.79 18.47 11.01
CA GLN A 85 6.69 19.39 12.16
C GLN A 85 5.56 20.44 12.02
N ALA A 86 4.49 20.11 11.30
CA ALA A 86 3.42 21.02 10.92
C ALA A 86 2.54 21.48 12.10
N GLU A 87 2.43 20.68 13.15
CA GLU A 87 1.56 20.96 14.30
C GLU A 87 2.20 20.48 15.61
N THR A 88 1.78 21.07 16.73
CA THR A 88 2.07 20.58 18.08
C THR A 88 0.77 20.55 18.88
N GLY A 89 0.41 19.39 19.42
CA GLY A 89 -0.83 19.22 20.20
C GLY A 89 -0.98 17.82 20.77
N GLU A 90 -2.08 17.58 21.48
CA GLU A 90 -2.43 16.22 21.93
C GLU A 90 -2.71 15.29 20.73
N PRO A 91 -2.49 13.97 20.85
CA PRO A 91 -2.11 13.26 22.08
C PRO A 91 -0.60 13.01 22.27
N TRP A 92 0.27 13.37 21.32
CA TRP A 92 1.71 13.05 21.38
C TRP A 92 2.66 14.23 21.04
N GLY A 93 2.16 15.46 21.02
CA GLY A 93 2.96 16.66 20.82
C GLY A 93 3.19 16.98 19.35
N ARG A 94 4.47 17.12 18.95
CA ARG A 94 4.84 17.51 17.59
C ARG A 94 4.41 16.44 16.58
N SER A 95 3.82 16.87 15.47
CA SER A 95 3.26 15.98 14.45
C SER A 95 3.63 16.41 13.03
N ASP A 96 3.84 15.42 12.17
CA ASP A 96 3.94 15.59 10.73
C ASP A 96 2.54 15.48 10.10
N ARG A 97 2.21 16.37 9.17
CA ARG A 97 0.89 16.39 8.51
C ARG A 97 0.94 15.67 7.16
N LEU A 98 -0.09 14.89 6.88
CA LEU A 98 -0.34 14.26 5.60
C LEU A 98 -1.41 15.00 4.79
N TRP A 99 -1.14 15.22 3.51
CA TRP A 99 -2.08 15.82 2.56
C TRP A 99 -2.24 14.95 1.32
N HIS A 100 -3.45 14.89 0.76
CA HIS A 100 -3.73 14.25 -0.52
C HIS A 100 -3.64 15.27 -1.65
N ALA A 101 -2.86 14.97 -2.66
CA ALA A 101 -2.62 15.85 -3.80
C ALA A 101 -2.88 15.08 -5.10
N ARG A 102 -3.46 15.72 -6.12
CA ARG A 102 -3.69 15.05 -7.41
C ARG A 102 -2.41 14.99 -8.23
N THR A 103 -1.61 16.04 -8.15
CA THR A 103 -0.30 16.16 -8.80
C THR A 103 0.79 16.43 -7.77
N VAL A 104 2.06 16.26 -8.16
CA VAL A 104 3.20 16.50 -7.27
C VAL A 104 3.36 17.98 -6.89
N ALA A 105 2.89 18.92 -7.72
CA ALA A 105 2.88 20.36 -7.42
C ALA A 105 1.73 20.82 -6.53
N ASP A 106 0.62 20.09 -6.46
CA ASP A 106 -0.55 20.56 -5.71
C ASP A 106 -0.22 20.65 -4.23
N ARG A 107 -0.77 21.66 -3.55
CA ARG A 107 -0.69 21.73 -2.08
C ARG A 107 -1.41 20.54 -1.42
N GLY A 108 -2.54 20.14 -2.01
CA GLY A 108 -3.39 19.05 -1.55
C GLY A 108 -4.36 19.42 -0.44
N ASP A 109 -5.24 18.48 -0.11
CA ASP A 109 -6.24 18.54 0.95
C ASP A 109 -5.73 17.83 2.21
N ALA A 110 -5.95 18.43 3.38
CA ALA A 110 -5.47 17.88 4.65
C ALA A 110 -6.16 16.54 4.96
N LEU A 111 -5.36 15.50 5.20
CA LEU A 111 -5.85 14.17 5.54
C LEU A 111 -5.77 13.86 7.02
N THR A 112 -4.58 13.78 7.59
CA THR A 112 -4.39 13.32 8.97
C THR A 112 -2.96 13.70 9.40
N HIS A 113 -2.54 13.27 10.57
CA HIS A 113 -1.19 13.51 11.09
C HIS A 113 -0.68 12.29 11.86
N PHE A 114 0.65 12.21 11.98
CA PHE A 114 1.33 11.22 12.79
C PHE A 114 2.44 11.85 13.62
N GLU A 115 2.91 11.13 14.64
CA GLU A 115 4.04 11.56 15.48
C GLU A 115 5.21 12.05 14.64
N ALA A 116 5.70 13.26 14.92
CA ALA A 116 6.76 13.83 14.09
C ALA A 116 8.04 12.97 14.14
N LEU A 117 8.62 12.73 12.97
CA LEU A 117 9.88 12.00 12.84
C LEU A 117 11.05 12.97 12.69
N ASP A 118 12.21 12.56 13.21
CA ASP A 118 13.47 13.07 12.67
C ASP A 118 13.76 12.29 11.39
N TRP A 119 13.40 12.87 10.24
CA TRP A 119 13.56 12.24 8.93
C TRP A 119 15.02 11.97 8.56
N ALA A 120 15.98 12.70 9.14
CA ALA A 120 17.41 12.46 8.94
C ALA A 120 17.95 11.33 9.81
N ALA A 121 17.20 10.89 10.83
CA ALA A 121 17.62 9.87 11.79
C ALA A 121 16.43 9.04 12.30
N VAL A 122 15.65 8.45 11.38
CA VAL A 122 14.45 7.65 11.68
C VAL A 122 14.78 6.58 12.72
N ASP A 123 14.01 6.56 13.81
CA ASP A 123 14.27 5.71 14.98
C ASP A 123 13.07 4.81 15.37
N ARG A 124 11.89 5.07 14.80
CA ARG A 124 10.65 4.35 15.12
C ARG A 124 9.65 4.36 13.97
N ILE A 125 8.62 3.53 14.10
CA ILE A 125 7.40 3.60 13.31
C ILE A 125 6.43 4.54 14.05
N PRO A 126 5.98 5.65 13.44
CA PRO A 126 5.16 6.65 14.14
C PRO A 126 3.71 6.21 14.33
N THR A 127 3.05 6.75 15.36
CA THR A 127 1.60 6.61 15.56
C THR A 127 0.82 7.54 14.64
N LEU A 128 -0.20 7.02 13.97
CA LEU A 128 -1.12 7.75 13.10
C LEU A 128 -2.48 7.99 13.79
N ALA A 129 -2.99 9.22 13.74
CA ALA A 129 -4.22 9.60 14.46
C ALA A 129 -5.50 9.06 13.83
N GLU A 130 -5.71 9.27 12.53
CA GLU A 130 -6.96 8.90 11.85
C GLU A 130 -6.67 8.04 10.62
N PRO A 131 -6.28 6.75 10.79
CA PRO A 131 -5.93 5.88 9.68
C PRO A 131 -7.01 5.77 8.60
N ALA A 132 -8.28 5.83 8.99
CA ALA A 132 -9.43 5.74 8.09
C ALA A 132 -9.55 6.92 7.11
N ARG A 133 -8.88 8.06 7.37
CA ARG A 133 -8.85 9.21 6.45
C ARG A 133 -7.84 9.04 5.31
N LEU A 134 -6.94 8.06 5.41
CA LEU A 134 -5.97 7.80 4.36
C LEU A 134 -6.62 7.16 3.13
N PRO A 135 -6.28 7.62 1.91
CA PRO A 135 -6.57 6.88 0.69
C PRO A 135 -5.97 5.46 0.75
N ALA A 136 -6.59 4.54 0.01
CA ALA A 136 -6.11 3.17 -0.09
C ALA A 136 -4.63 3.13 -0.51
N GLY A 137 -3.81 2.39 0.25
CA GLY A 137 -2.38 2.24 -0.02
C GLY A 137 -1.48 3.40 0.44
N ALA A 138 -2.04 4.53 0.90
CA ALA A 138 -1.23 5.66 1.37
C ALA A 138 -0.38 5.32 2.61
N GLY A 139 -0.93 4.52 3.53
CA GLY A 139 -0.18 4.03 4.69
C GLY A 139 1.04 3.19 4.29
N THR A 140 0.85 2.23 3.37
CA THR A 140 1.97 1.43 2.82
C THR A 140 3.00 2.33 2.13
N ALA A 141 2.58 3.33 1.37
CA ALA A 141 3.50 4.23 0.66
C ALA A 141 4.40 5.00 1.63
N VAL A 142 3.85 5.59 2.70
CA VAL A 142 4.65 6.29 3.72
C VAL A 142 5.56 5.33 4.47
N LEU A 143 5.05 4.16 4.86
CA LEU A 143 5.83 3.15 5.55
C LEU A 143 7.01 2.66 4.69
N ASN A 144 6.84 2.59 3.36
CA ASN A 144 7.93 2.27 2.46
C ASN A 144 8.99 3.37 2.42
N VAL A 145 8.60 4.66 2.48
CA VAL A 145 9.56 5.78 2.59
C VAL A 145 10.33 5.71 3.91
N ILE A 146 9.64 5.46 5.03
CA ILE A 146 10.26 5.29 6.35
C ILE A 146 11.25 4.11 6.32
N ALA A 147 10.86 2.97 5.75
CA ALA A 147 11.74 1.81 5.61
C ALA A 147 12.96 2.10 4.72
N SER A 148 12.78 2.81 3.60
CA SER A 148 13.86 3.22 2.70
C SER A 148 14.87 4.12 3.41
N LEU A 149 14.40 5.15 4.12
CA LEU A 149 15.26 6.06 4.87
C LEU A 149 15.98 5.35 6.01
N ALA A 150 15.28 4.53 6.79
CA ALA A 150 15.88 3.75 7.87
C ALA A 150 16.98 2.80 7.34
N ARG A 151 16.75 2.14 6.20
CA ARG A 151 17.76 1.30 5.53
C ARG A 151 18.97 2.11 5.08
N ASP A 152 18.76 3.26 4.45
CA ASP A 152 19.84 4.15 4.00
C ASP A 152 20.68 4.68 5.17
N GLN A 153 20.04 4.88 6.33
CA GLN A 153 20.64 5.32 7.60
C GLN A 153 21.28 4.16 8.41
N GLY A 154 21.26 2.93 7.88
CA GLY A 154 21.85 1.76 8.53
C GLY A 154 21.11 1.31 9.79
N ARG A 155 19.80 1.54 9.90
CA ARG A 155 18.99 1.07 11.02
C ARG A 155 18.67 -0.41 10.85
N ASP A 156 19.08 -1.22 11.82
CA ASP A 156 18.79 -2.66 11.83
C ASP A 156 17.33 -2.96 12.15
N ALA A 157 16.71 -2.17 13.03
CA ALA A 157 15.32 -2.36 13.43
C ALA A 157 14.69 -1.05 13.94
N LEU A 158 13.38 -0.93 13.71
CA LEU A 158 12.51 0.07 14.28
C LEU A 158 11.49 -0.61 15.21
N ARG A 159 10.87 0.16 16.10
CA ARG A 159 9.76 -0.31 16.93
C ARG A 159 8.51 0.55 16.70
N TYR A 160 7.35 -0.06 16.89
CA TYR A 160 6.09 0.65 17.03
C TYR A 160 5.73 0.66 18.52
N GLY A 161 5.69 1.85 19.12
CA GLY A 161 5.33 2.05 20.53
C GLY A 161 3.97 2.73 20.72
N GLY A 162 3.21 2.88 19.64
CA GLY A 162 1.95 3.60 19.65
C GLY A 162 0.81 2.84 20.34
N PRO A 163 -0.26 3.55 20.76
CA PRO A 163 -1.39 2.97 21.48
C PRO A 163 -2.33 2.11 20.61
N TYR A 164 -2.10 2.02 19.29
CA TYR A 164 -3.02 1.37 18.35
C TYR A 164 -2.37 0.23 17.54
N PRO A 165 -1.84 -0.83 18.18
CA PRO A 165 -1.24 -1.96 17.49
C PRO A 165 -2.32 -2.90 16.92
N THR A 166 -3.01 -2.45 15.88
CA THR A 166 -4.10 -3.21 15.24
C THR A 166 -3.56 -4.30 14.30
N GLU A 167 -4.35 -5.34 14.06
CA GLU A 167 -4.06 -6.35 13.02
C GLU A 167 -3.88 -5.72 11.64
N GLN A 168 -4.65 -4.67 11.33
CA GLN A 168 -4.50 -3.93 10.09
C GLN A 168 -3.13 -3.25 9.98
N LEU A 169 -2.64 -2.62 11.05
CA LEU A 169 -1.31 -2.03 11.07
C LEU A 169 -0.23 -3.11 10.96
N PHE A 170 -0.35 -4.19 11.72
CA PHE A 170 0.56 -5.34 11.67
C PHE A 170 0.71 -5.87 10.23
N THR A 171 -0.41 -6.17 9.57
CA THR A 171 -0.41 -6.71 8.21
C THR A 171 0.10 -5.70 7.17
N THR A 172 -0.13 -4.40 7.38
CA THR A 172 0.41 -3.32 6.54
C THR A 172 1.93 -3.21 6.67
N LEU A 173 2.48 -3.36 7.88
CA LEU A 173 3.92 -3.31 8.13
C LEU A 173 4.67 -4.42 7.38
N LEU A 174 4.06 -5.60 7.20
CA LEU A 174 4.65 -6.71 6.45
C LEU A 174 4.99 -6.37 4.98
N ASP A 175 4.38 -5.32 4.41
CA ASP A 175 4.66 -4.86 3.04
C ASP A 175 6.03 -4.16 2.93
N SER A 176 6.56 -3.56 4.01
CA SER A 176 7.80 -2.75 3.98
C SER A 176 8.80 -3.07 5.10
N PHE A 177 8.45 -3.96 6.02
CA PHE A 177 9.28 -4.37 7.14
C PHE A 177 9.23 -5.88 7.35
N HIS A 178 10.34 -6.43 7.84
CA HIS A 178 10.44 -7.82 8.28
C HIS A 178 10.44 -7.91 9.81
N TYR A 179 9.74 -8.91 10.34
CA TYR A 179 9.89 -9.29 11.74
C TYR A 179 10.66 -10.62 11.85
N ASP A 180 11.02 -11.00 13.07
CA ASP A 180 11.59 -12.32 13.34
C ASP A 180 10.51 -13.40 13.26
N THR A 181 10.50 -14.16 12.15
CA THR A 181 9.50 -15.18 11.87
C THR A 181 9.60 -16.42 12.77
N THR A 182 10.62 -16.52 13.63
CA THR A 182 10.72 -17.60 14.62
C THR A 182 9.82 -17.37 15.84
N ARG A 183 9.15 -16.21 15.94
CA ARG A 183 8.18 -15.94 17.00
C ARG A 183 6.88 -16.69 16.81
N ASP A 184 6.46 -17.40 17.86
CA ASP A 184 5.24 -18.21 17.88
C ASP A 184 3.96 -17.37 17.69
N ASP A 185 3.84 -16.22 18.38
CA ASP A 185 2.70 -15.31 18.25
C ASP A 185 3.17 -13.86 17.98
N PRO A 186 3.45 -13.53 16.70
CA PRO A 186 3.97 -12.22 16.34
C PRO A 186 2.92 -11.11 16.47
N LEU A 187 1.63 -11.43 16.33
CA LEU A 187 0.56 -10.43 16.50
C LEU A 187 0.42 -10.04 17.97
N ALA A 188 0.43 -10.99 18.90
CA ALA A 188 0.41 -10.67 20.32
C ALA A 188 1.67 -9.92 20.77
N ALA A 189 2.86 -10.31 20.26
CA ALA A 189 4.10 -9.58 20.52
C ALA A 189 4.05 -8.14 19.98
N PHE A 190 3.44 -7.93 18.80
CA PHE A 190 3.22 -6.60 18.25
C PHE A 190 2.27 -5.78 19.13
N SER A 191 1.17 -6.37 19.60
CA SER A 191 0.20 -5.73 20.51
C SER A 191 0.82 -5.28 21.84
N ARG A 192 1.93 -5.91 22.27
CA ARG A 192 2.69 -5.52 23.46
C ARG A 192 3.87 -4.58 23.17
N GLY A 193 4.09 -4.18 21.91
CA GLY A 193 5.23 -3.34 21.52
C GLY A 193 6.59 -4.05 21.58
N GLU A 194 6.60 -5.39 21.64
CA GLU A 194 7.81 -6.21 21.78
C GLU A 194 8.44 -6.59 20.43
N LEU A 195 7.76 -6.27 19.33
CA LEU A 195 8.19 -6.64 17.98
C LEU A 195 9.15 -5.60 17.39
N ALA A 196 10.34 -6.08 17.02
CA ALA A 196 11.31 -5.31 16.27
C ALA A 196 11.08 -5.51 14.77
N TRP A 197 11.06 -4.41 14.02
CA TRP A 197 10.76 -4.38 12.60
C TRP A 197 12.01 -3.97 11.82
N ARG A 198 12.62 -4.91 11.12
CA ARG A 198 13.76 -4.64 10.24
C ARG A 198 13.27 -3.95 8.97
N PRO A 199 13.81 -2.78 8.58
CA PRO A 199 13.46 -2.14 7.31
C PRO A 199 13.70 -3.08 6.12
N ALA A 200 12.68 -3.27 5.30
CA ALA A 200 12.72 -4.13 4.12
C ALA A 200 11.89 -3.50 2.97
N PRO A 201 12.28 -2.29 2.50
CA PRO A 201 11.51 -1.56 1.51
C PRO A 201 11.38 -2.36 0.21
N HIS A 202 10.29 -2.11 -0.51
CA HIS A 202 10.04 -2.68 -1.83
C HIS A 202 10.23 -1.62 -2.92
N GLU A 203 10.62 -2.08 -4.10
CA GLU A 203 10.59 -1.27 -5.31
C GLU A 203 9.16 -1.24 -5.86
N ARG A 204 8.79 -0.14 -6.55
CA ARG A 204 7.49 0.00 -7.21
C ARG A 204 7.70 0.34 -8.66
N VAL A 205 6.98 -0.34 -9.54
CA VAL A 205 7.05 -0.12 -10.99
C VAL A 205 5.65 0.18 -11.50
N PHE A 206 5.51 1.31 -12.20
CA PHE A 206 4.28 1.65 -12.91
C PHE A 206 4.39 1.18 -14.35
N THR A 207 3.53 0.25 -14.73
CA THR A 207 3.53 -0.32 -16.08
C THR A 207 2.73 0.57 -17.04
N PRO A 208 3.03 0.56 -18.36
CA PRO A 208 2.25 1.30 -19.36
C PRO A 208 0.75 0.96 -19.36
N GLU A 209 0.39 -0.25 -18.95
CA GLU A 209 -0.98 -0.75 -18.84
C GLU A 209 -1.73 -0.25 -17.59
N GLY A 210 -1.06 0.57 -16.76
CA GLY A 210 -1.63 1.18 -15.56
C GLY A 210 -1.60 0.28 -14.33
N ALA A 211 -0.74 -0.75 -14.29
CA ALA A 211 -0.51 -1.53 -13.08
C ALA A 211 0.60 -0.88 -12.24
N CYS A 212 0.48 -0.96 -10.92
CA CYS A 212 1.55 -0.65 -9.97
C CYS A 212 2.00 -1.95 -9.31
N VAL A 213 3.22 -2.38 -9.60
CA VAL A 213 3.79 -3.67 -9.18
C VAL A 213 4.80 -3.44 -8.06
N TYR A 214 4.68 -4.20 -6.97
CA TYR A 214 5.54 -4.15 -5.80
C TYR A 214 6.53 -5.31 -5.85
N LEU A 215 7.83 -5.00 -5.86
CA LEU A 215 8.91 -5.94 -6.11
C LEU A 215 9.92 -5.95 -4.96
N ARG A 216 10.30 -7.16 -4.52
CA ARG A 216 11.46 -7.40 -3.64
C ARG A 216 12.26 -8.60 -4.13
N GLU A 217 12.01 -9.78 -3.58
CA GLU A 217 12.58 -11.02 -4.11
C GLU A 217 11.79 -11.57 -5.31
N ARG A 218 10.54 -11.11 -5.44
CA ARG A 218 9.55 -11.49 -6.45
C ARG A 218 8.47 -10.41 -6.53
N VAL A 219 7.50 -10.56 -7.45
CA VAL A 219 6.25 -9.79 -7.44
C VAL A 219 5.43 -10.13 -6.20
N GLU A 220 5.27 -9.22 -5.25
CA GLU A 220 4.58 -9.49 -3.97
C GLU A 220 3.14 -8.96 -3.91
N LYS A 221 2.90 -7.86 -4.62
CA LYS A 221 1.62 -7.16 -4.65
C LYS A 221 1.48 -6.44 -5.98
N VAL A 222 0.26 -6.40 -6.51
CA VAL A 222 -0.08 -5.69 -7.74
C VAL A 222 -1.32 -4.86 -7.47
N VAL A 223 -1.30 -3.59 -7.83
CA VAL A 223 -2.48 -2.73 -7.85
C VAL A 223 -2.84 -2.46 -9.29
N TRP A 224 -4.06 -2.85 -9.69
CA TRP A 224 -4.53 -2.66 -11.06
C TRP A 224 -6.04 -2.46 -11.08
N ARG A 225 -6.51 -1.44 -11.81
CA ARG A 225 -7.94 -1.06 -11.88
C ARG A 225 -8.61 -0.98 -10.49
N SER A 226 -7.96 -0.28 -9.56
CA SER A 226 -8.39 -0.11 -8.17
C SER A 226 -8.47 -1.38 -7.31
N ARG A 227 -7.97 -2.52 -7.80
CA ARG A 227 -7.91 -3.78 -7.05
C ARG A 227 -6.49 -4.01 -6.56
N VAL A 228 -6.38 -4.52 -5.34
CA VAL A 228 -5.09 -4.82 -4.68
C VAL A 228 -4.93 -6.34 -4.62
N TYR A 229 -4.17 -6.89 -5.54
CA TYR A 229 -3.78 -8.30 -5.54
C TYR A 229 -2.60 -8.48 -4.61
N GLN A 230 -2.70 -9.44 -3.70
CA GLN A 230 -1.62 -9.75 -2.75
C GLN A 230 -1.31 -11.24 -2.76
N ARG A 231 -0.08 -11.61 -2.40
CA ARG A 231 0.20 -13.01 -2.12
C ARG A 231 -0.63 -13.50 -0.92
N PRO A 232 -1.08 -14.77 -0.92
CA PRO A 232 -1.87 -15.33 0.17
C PRO A 232 -1.07 -15.51 1.47
N ASN A 233 0.25 -15.32 1.41
CA ASN A 233 1.12 -15.37 2.57
C ASN A 233 2.18 -14.27 2.47
N ALA A 234 2.45 -13.61 3.59
CA ALA A 234 3.58 -12.71 3.75
C ALA A 234 4.33 -13.09 5.04
N GLN A 235 5.60 -13.49 4.91
CA GLN A 235 6.47 -13.82 6.05
C GLN A 235 5.90 -14.92 6.97
N GLY A 236 5.19 -15.90 6.41
CA GLY A 236 4.54 -16.96 7.20
C GLY A 236 3.12 -16.61 7.64
N ILE A 237 2.70 -15.35 7.56
CA ILE A 237 1.34 -14.91 7.92
C ILE A 237 0.39 -15.09 6.73
N GLY A 238 -0.68 -15.86 6.94
CA GLY A 238 -1.77 -16.01 5.97
C GLY A 238 -2.57 -14.72 5.80
N ARG A 239 -2.89 -14.36 4.55
CA ARG A 239 -3.72 -13.20 4.20
C ARG A 239 -5.01 -13.67 3.55
N HIS A 240 -6.14 -13.27 4.14
CA HIS A 240 -7.46 -13.53 3.59
C HIS A 240 -7.88 -12.40 2.64
N ALA A 241 -7.36 -12.42 1.42
CA ALA A 241 -7.76 -11.50 0.35
C ALA A 241 -8.43 -12.26 -0.81
N ALA A 242 -9.47 -11.65 -1.39
CA ALA A 242 -10.14 -12.17 -2.58
C ALA A 242 -9.28 -11.98 -3.83
N TYR A 243 -8.49 -10.91 -3.91
CA TYR A 243 -7.58 -10.65 -5.03
C TYR A 243 -6.19 -11.17 -4.68
N ARG A 244 -5.70 -12.13 -5.47
CA ARG A 244 -4.46 -12.84 -5.16
C ARG A 244 -3.46 -12.79 -6.30
N VAL A 245 -2.18 -12.71 -5.92
CA VAL A 245 -1.03 -12.96 -6.79
C VAL A 245 -0.59 -14.42 -6.60
N ARG A 246 -0.41 -15.15 -7.71
CA ARG A 246 0.06 -16.54 -7.72
C ARG A 246 1.08 -16.78 -8.83
N ASP A 247 1.95 -17.75 -8.62
CA ASP A 247 2.89 -18.19 -9.67
C ASP A 247 2.25 -19.36 -10.44
N THR A 248 2.33 -19.37 -11.76
CA THR A 248 1.72 -20.39 -12.63
C THR A 248 2.50 -20.51 -13.93
N GLY A 249 3.10 -21.69 -14.18
CA GLY A 249 3.82 -21.96 -15.43
C GLY A 249 4.94 -20.96 -15.74
N GLY A 250 5.68 -20.50 -14.72
CA GLY A 250 6.73 -19.48 -14.88
C GLY A 250 6.21 -18.04 -15.09
N ARG A 251 4.91 -17.82 -14.87
CA ARG A 251 4.27 -16.50 -14.91
C ARG A 251 3.72 -16.14 -13.54
N VAL A 252 3.50 -14.85 -13.34
CA VAL A 252 2.78 -14.31 -12.18
C VAL A 252 1.38 -13.93 -12.64
N VAL A 253 0.34 -14.50 -12.01
CA VAL A 253 -1.06 -14.27 -12.38
C VAL A 253 -1.78 -13.57 -11.23
N CYS A 254 -2.52 -12.52 -11.57
CA CYS A 254 -3.46 -11.85 -10.70
C CYS A 254 -4.85 -12.46 -10.91
N SER A 255 -5.45 -12.95 -9.84
CA SER A 255 -6.73 -13.67 -9.89
C SER A 255 -7.69 -13.20 -8.81
N LEU A 256 -8.98 -13.27 -9.10
CA LEU A 256 -10.05 -13.27 -8.11
C LEU A 256 -10.25 -14.70 -7.57
N TRP A 257 -10.39 -14.82 -6.26
CA TRP A 257 -10.54 -16.08 -5.54
C TRP A 257 -11.79 -16.08 -4.67
N ALA A 258 -12.47 -17.21 -4.66
CA ALA A 258 -13.55 -17.52 -3.73
C ALA A 258 -13.46 -18.99 -3.34
N LEU A 259 -13.84 -19.30 -2.09
CA LEU A 259 -13.98 -20.67 -1.58
C LEU A 259 -12.75 -21.58 -1.85
N GLY A 260 -11.55 -21.00 -1.81
CA GLY A 260 -10.30 -21.74 -1.99
C GLY A 260 -9.90 -22.02 -3.45
N THR A 261 -10.63 -21.51 -4.44
CA THR A 261 -10.29 -21.63 -5.87
C THR A 261 -10.17 -20.28 -6.56
N ALA A 262 -9.39 -20.24 -7.65
CA ALA A 262 -9.32 -19.10 -8.56
C ALA A 262 -10.54 -19.13 -9.49
N ILE A 263 -11.33 -18.04 -9.50
CA ILE A 263 -12.57 -17.93 -10.28
C ILE A 263 -12.46 -17.02 -11.50
N GLU A 264 -11.47 -16.14 -11.52
CA GLU A 264 -11.17 -15.26 -12.65
C GLU A 264 -9.70 -14.90 -12.64
N ASP A 265 -9.04 -15.00 -13.79
CA ASP A 265 -7.71 -14.43 -14.00
C ASP A 265 -7.86 -13.12 -14.75
N THR A 266 -7.11 -12.10 -14.33
CA THR A 266 -7.29 -10.73 -14.84
C THR A 266 -6.02 -10.14 -15.47
N LEU A 267 -4.85 -10.53 -14.96
CA LEU A 267 -3.57 -9.98 -15.40
C LEU A 267 -2.48 -11.05 -15.29
N GLU A 268 -1.67 -11.18 -16.33
CA GLU A 268 -0.48 -12.02 -16.37
C GLU A 268 0.76 -11.14 -16.47
N LEU A 269 1.75 -11.41 -15.62
CA LEU A 269 3.04 -10.75 -15.58
C LEU A 269 4.17 -11.77 -15.72
N ASP A 270 5.34 -11.30 -16.15
CA ASP A 270 6.58 -12.04 -15.96
C ASP A 270 7.12 -11.89 -14.52
N GLU A 271 8.26 -12.55 -14.24
CA GLU A 271 8.88 -12.54 -12.91
C GLU A 271 9.43 -11.16 -12.52
N ASP A 272 9.79 -10.35 -13.52
CA ASP A 272 10.26 -8.97 -13.34
C ASP A 272 9.10 -7.99 -13.08
N GLY A 273 7.86 -8.41 -13.33
CA GLY A 273 6.67 -7.60 -13.14
C GLY A 273 6.23 -6.80 -14.37
N HIS A 274 6.67 -7.15 -15.58
CA HIS A 274 6.10 -6.61 -16.81
C HIS A 274 4.76 -7.28 -17.11
N VAL A 275 3.78 -6.51 -17.56
CA VAL A 275 2.51 -7.07 -18.01
C VAL A 275 2.74 -7.81 -19.33
N VAL A 276 2.51 -9.11 -19.31
CA VAL A 276 2.58 -9.98 -20.49
C VAL A 276 1.23 -9.97 -21.20
N LYS A 277 0.14 -10.03 -20.42
CA LYS A 277 -1.21 -10.14 -20.95
C LYS A 277 -2.25 -9.60 -19.99
N ILE A 278 -3.19 -8.82 -20.53
CA ILE A 278 -4.46 -8.52 -19.86
C ILE A 278 -5.44 -9.63 -20.28
N LEU A 279 -6.03 -10.31 -19.29
CA LEU A 279 -6.90 -11.45 -19.54
C LEU A 279 -8.35 -10.98 -19.59
N GLU A 280 -9.03 -11.31 -20.69
CA GLU A 280 -10.46 -11.08 -20.81
C GLU A 280 -11.21 -12.01 -19.85
N PRO A 281 -12.18 -11.48 -19.08
CA PRO A 281 -12.95 -12.31 -18.18
C PRO A 281 -13.78 -13.33 -18.97
N PRO A 282 -14.03 -14.53 -18.40
CA PRO A 282 -14.88 -15.52 -19.04
C PRO A 282 -16.30 -14.97 -19.19
N ALA A 283 -16.97 -15.33 -20.28
CA ALA A 283 -18.37 -14.96 -20.51
C ALA A 283 -19.26 -15.47 -19.36
N GLN A 284 -20.14 -14.61 -18.85
CA GLN A 284 -21.06 -14.95 -17.77
C GLN A 284 -22.51 -14.94 -18.26
N PRO A 285 -23.37 -15.84 -17.74
CA PRO A 285 -24.81 -15.76 -17.98
C PRO A 285 -25.34 -14.41 -17.50
N ALA A 286 -26.09 -13.70 -18.35
CA ALA A 286 -26.66 -12.39 -18.03
C ALA A 286 -27.81 -12.44 -17.00
N GLU A 287 -28.00 -13.58 -16.33
CA GLU A 287 -29.13 -13.82 -15.44
C GLU A 287 -29.00 -13.02 -14.15
N HIS A 288 -30.06 -12.30 -13.84
CA HIS A 288 -30.28 -11.67 -12.56
C HIS A 288 -31.36 -12.42 -11.80
N ARG A 289 -31.04 -12.90 -10.59
CA ARG A 289 -31.97 -13.68 -9.78
C ARG A 289 -32.03 -13.12 -8.37
N ALA A 290 -33.19 -12.64 -7.94
CA ALA A 290 -33.40 -12.20 -6.56
C ALA A 290 -33.13 -13.35 -5.59
N LEU A 291 -32.41 -13.08 -4.50
CA LEU A 291 -32.31 -14.02 -3.41
C LEU A 291 -33.52 -13.85 -2.49
N PRO A 292 -34.00 -14.95 -1.87
CA PRO A 292 -35.05 -14.87 -0.86
C PRO A 292 -34.62 -13.95 0.32
N PRO A 293 -35.52 -13.13 0.88
CA PRO A 293 -35.22 -12.25 2.01
C PRO A 293 -34.61 -12.97 3.22
N GLU A 294 -34.97 -14.24 3.41
CA GLU A 294 -34.46 -15.11 4.48
C GLU A 294 -32.93 -15.28 4.43
N VAL A 295 -32.33 -15.13 3.24
CA VAL A 295 -30.86 -15.14 3.08
C VAL A 295 -30.23 -13.90 3.71
N ALA A 296 -30.84 -12.72 3.51
CA ALA A 296 -30.35 -11.49 4.12
C ALA A 296 -30.47 -11.55 5.65
N ASP A 297 -31.60 -12.07 6.15
CA ASP A 297 -31.82 -12.30 7.59
C ASP A 297 -30.79 -13.27 8.18
N ALA A 298 -30.48 -14.37 7.48
CA ALA A 298 -29.47 -15.34 7.90
C ALA A 298 -28.07 -14.72 7.95
N ILE A 299 -27.68 -13.94 6.93
CA ILE A 299 -26.40 -13.21 6.91
C ILE A 299 -26.35 -12.24 8.10
N GLY A 300 -27.42 -11.47 8.33
CA GLY A 300 -27.53 -10.56 9.47
C GLY A 300 -27.40 -11.26 10.81
N ALA A 301 -28.00 -12.44 10.96
CA ALA A 301 -27.90 -13.25 12.17
C ALA A 301 -26.46 -13.75 12.40
N ILE A 302 -25.78 -14.26 11.36
CA ILE A 302 -24.39 -14.71 11.45
C ILE A 302 -23.48 -13.55 11.87
N VAL A 303 -23.55 -12.41 11.18
CA VAL A 303 -22.74 -11.23 11.48
C VAL A 303 -23.02 -10.70 12.89
N ALA A 304 -24.27 -10.71 13.34
CA ALA A 304 -24.63 -10.30 14.69
C ALA A 304 -24.05 -11.21 15.77
N VAL A 305 -23.98 -12.52 15.53
CA VAL A 305 -23.44 -13.50 16.49
C VAL A 305 -21.91 -13.44 16.57
N THR A 306 -21.23 -13.11 15.47
CA THR A 306 -19.75 -13.00 15.44
C THR A 306 -19.24 -11.61 15.84
N SER A 307 -20.12 -10.63 16.03
CA SER A 307 -19.79 -9.26 16.42
C SER A 307 -19.93 -9.04 17.92
N ALA A 308 -19.51 -7.86 18.40
CA ALA A 308 -19.77 -7.43 19.77
C ALA A 308 -21.29 -7.46 20.06
N PRO A 309 -21.75 -8.05 21.20
CA PRO A 309 -23.17 -8.26 21.47
C PRO A 309 -24.03 -6.98 21.37
N ALA A 310 -23.47 -5.83 21.76
CA ALA A 310 -24.14 -4.53 21.69
C ALA A 310 -24.52 -4.11 20.26
N LEU A 311 -23.83 -4.63 19.23
CA LEU A 311 -24.11 -4.34 17.82
C LEU A 311 -25.18 -5.26 17.23
N GLY A 312 -25.56 -6.34 17.91
CA GLY A 312 -26.45 -7.37 17.36
C GLY A 312 -27.78 -6.84 16.80
N PRO A 313 -28.56 -6.03 17.55
CA PRO A 313 -29.83 -5.49 17.08
C PRO A 313 -29.69 -4.60 15.83
N ILE A 314 -28.68 -3.72 15.81
CA ILE A 314 -28.49 -2.79 14.69
C ILE A 314 -28.00 -3.50 13.42
N LEU A 315 -27.17 -4.54 13.56
CA LEU A 315 -26.69 -5.37 12.44
C LEU A 315 -27.83 -6.14 11.79
N ARG A 316 -28.73 -6.73 12.60
CA ARG A 316 -29.92 -7.41 12.07
C ARG A 316 -30.86 -6.45 11.36
N ALA A 317 -31.15 -5.30 11.97
CA ALA A 317 -31.99 -4.28 11.35
C ALA A 317 -31.41 -3.76 10.02
N ALA A 318 -30.09 -3.63 9.92
CA ALA A 318 -29.43 -3.27 8.67
C ALA A 318 -29.56 -4.37 7.61
N ALA A 319 -29.39 -5.64 8.00
CA ALA A 319 -29.50 -6.77 7.08
C ALA A 319 -30.90 -6.90 6.47
N CYS A 320 -31.96 -6.66 7.24
CA CYS A 320 -33.34 -6.69 6.74
C CYS A 320 -33.65 -5.61 5.68
N ARG A 321 -32.83 -4.56 5.59
CA ARG A 321 -32.97 -3.54 4.52
C ARG A 321 -32.34 -3.98 3.21
N LEU A 322 -31.44 -4.96 3.24
CA LEU A 322 -30.66 -5.34 2.07
C LEU A 322 -31.52 -6.06 1.04
N THR A 323 -31.43 -5.62 -0.20
CA THR A 323 -31.95 -6.33 -1.36
C THR A 323 -30.82 -7.11 -2.01
N LEU A 324 -30.86 -8.43 -1.91
CA LEU A 324 -29.83 -9.31 -2.44
C LEU A 324 -30.23 -9.87 -3.80
N THR A 325 -29.32 -9.77 -4.78
CA THR A 325 -29.52 -10.34 -6.12
C THR A 325 -28.27 -11.05 -6.61
N TRP A 326 -28.41 -12.23 -7.19
CA TRP A 326 -27.42 -12.86 -8.05
C TRP A 326 -27.31 -12.05 -9.35
N ALA A 327 -26.09 -11.74 -9.78
CA ALA A 327 -25.80 -10.98 -10.99
C ALA A 327 -24.47 -11.40 -11.64
N PRO A 328 -24.32 -11.20 -12.97
CA PRO A 328 -23.02 -11.30 -13.63
C PRO A 328 -22.10 -10.16 -13.15
N LEU A 329 -21.09 -10.51 -12.37
CA LEU A 329 -20.09 -9.57 -11.87
C LEU A 329 -18.70 -10.00 -12.35
N HIS A 330 -18.04 -9.10 -13.09
CA HIS A 330 -16.69 -9.30 -13.60
C HIS A 330 -15.65 -8.74 -12.63
N GLY A 331 -14.74 -9.61 -12.23
CA GLY A 331 -13.66 -9.31 -11.30
C GLY A 331 -14.09 -8.79 -9.93
N GLU A 332 -15.33 -9.02 -9.51
CA GLU A 332 -15.80 -8.76 -8.15
C GLU A 332 -16.69 -9.92 -7.68
N LEU A 333 -16.68 -10.20 -6.37
CA LEU A 333 -17.59 -11.17 -5.75
C LEU A 333 -18.92 -10.56 -5.36
N ALA A 334 -18.91 -9.28 -5.00
CA ALA A 334 -20.09 -8.54 -4.62
C ALA A 334 -19.94 -7.06 -4.97
N SER A 335 -21.05 -6.42 -5.28
CA SER A 335 -21.15 -4.97 -5.49
C SER A 335 -22.28 -4.42 -4.63
N ILE A 336 -22.04 -3.32 -3.92
CA ILE A 336 -22.98 -2.71 -2.99
C ILE A 336 -23.29 -1.29 -3.45
N ARG A 337 -24.57 -0.94 -3.58
CA ARG A 337 -25.03 0.41 -3.89
C ARG A 337 -26.26 0.74 -3.05
N GLY A 338 -26.06 1.52 -2.00
CA GLY A 338 -27.09 1.74 -0.98
C GLY A 338 -27.47 0.40 -0.35
N ASP A 339 -28.77 0.11 -0.29
CA ASP A 339 -29.28 -1.16 0.24
C ASP A 339 -29.29 -2.30 -0.80
N ALA A 340 -28.91 -2.05 -2.06
CA ALA A 340 -28.84 -3.08 -3.09
C ALA A 340 -27.46 -3.77 -3.09
N VAL A 341 -27.46 -5.09 -2.91
CA VAL A 341 -26.27 -5.93 -2.95
C VAL A 341 -26.40 -6.93 -4.09
N ARG A 342 -25.44 -6.89 -5.00
CA ARG A 342 -25.28 -7.86 -6.08
C ARG A 342 -24.20 -8.85 -5.70
N LEU A 343 -24.48 -10.13 -5.84
CA LEU A 343 -23.54 -11.24 -5.59
C LEU A 343 -23.21 -11.91 -6.93
N SER A 344 -21.95 -12.31 -7.12
CA SER A 344 -21.50 -12.96 -8.35
C SER A 344 -22.18 -14.32 -8.54
N ASN A 345 -22.57 -14.67 -9.76
CA ASN A 345 -23.17 -15.97 -10.11
C ASN A 345 -22.18 -17.16 -10.08
N ARG A 346 -20.97 -16.98 -9.54
CA ARG A 346 -19.85 -17.95 -9.61
C ARG A 346 -19.53 -18.62 -8.29
#